data_AF-A0A518J0Z1-F1
#
_entry.id   AF-A0A518J0Z1-F1
#
_cell.length_a   1.000
_cell.length_b   1.000
_cell.length_c   1.000
_cell.angle_alpha   90.00
_cell.angle_beta   90.00
_cell.angle_gamma   90.00
#
_symmetry.space_group_name_H-M   'P 1'
#
loop_
_entity.id
_entity.type
_entity.pdbx_description
1 polymer ?
#
loop_
_entity_poly.entity_id
_entity_poly.type
_entity_poly.pdbx_seq_one_letter_code
_entity_poly.pdbx_strand_id
1 'polypeptide(L)'
;MAANSEDSWEIVDGLQRLTAVAKFCGNESQRAIVKQPDILRLSSLKKLEAFNGKTFADLPLSLQSGFMKRAFKVVTLSDKSDIIVRFDLFERLNRGGLKLSKQEIRHCVIRGEFAGFLEEMGQDSAFRSVVRLKSNQEADATREECVLRFFAFLYDRESFEHLVDDFLTEYMEKANNDFDYITAAAEFRQTFEKLAEVFPNGIMRHGKKKSKTSLILFEGVSVGAALAIRESGRLSERGLDWLANEELKRNTTGATNNKPAVNGRIDFCRDMFLGKPEPE
;
A
#
# COMPACT_ATOMS: atom_id res chain seq x y z
N MET A 1 -1.35 -13.62 16.14
CA MET A 1 -2.58 -13.24 16.85
C MET A 1 -2.29 -12.02 17.69
N ALA A 2 -3.20 -11.06 17.80
CA ALA A 2 -3.09 -9.90 18.70
C ALA A 2 -4.02 -10.11 19.90
N ALA A 3 -3.62 -9.63 21.08
CA ALA A 3 -4.48 -9.54 22.25
C ALA A 3 -5.14 -8.15 22.25
N ASN A 4 -6.46 -8.08 22.26
CA ASN A 4 -7.22 -6.83 22.40
C ASN A 4 -7.52 -6.55 23.88
N SER A 5 -8.01 -5.35 24.20
CA SER A 5 -8.38 -4.88 25.56
C SER A 5 -9.47 -5.71 26.28
N GLU A 6 -10.02 -6.75 25.63
CA GLU A 6 -11.00 -7.70 26.20
C GLU A 6 -10.46 -9.14 26.30
N ASP A 7 -9.15 -9.36 26.39
CA ASP A 7 -8.52 -10.70 26.49
C ASP A 7 -8.91 -11.68 25.35
N SER A 8 -9.40 -11.14 24.23
CA SER A 8 -9.75 -11.92 23.04
C SER A 8 -8.57 -11.98 22.05
N TRP A 9 -8.38 -13.16 21.45
CA TRP A 9 -7.34 -13.38 20.45
C TRP A 9 -7.86 -13.13 19.05
N GLU A 10 -7.17 -12.27 18.32
CA GLU A 10 -7.54 -11.99 16.94
C GLU A 10 -6.49 -12.49 15.94
N ILE A 11 -6.95 -13.06 14.82
CA ILE A 11 -6.08 -13.44 13.71
C ILE A 11 -5.69 -12.18 12.94
N VAL A 12 -4.41 -11.82 13.01
CA VAL A 12 -3.82 -10.65 12.34
C VAL A 12 -3.44 -10.98 10.89
N ASP A 13 -2.90 -12.19 10.67
CA ASP A 13 -2.54 -12.74 9.36
C ASP A 13 -2.79 -14.23 9.32
N GLY A 14 -2.94 -14.75 8.10
CA GLY A 14 -3.16 -16.15 7.84
C GLY A 14 -4.64 -16.50 7.77
N LEU A 15 -5.56 -15.53 7.84
CA LEU A 15 -7.00 -15.81 7.65
C LEU A 15 -7.24 -16.57 6.35
N GLN A 16 -6.71 -16.07 5.22
CA GLN A 16 -6.82 -16.75 3.93
C GLN A 16 -6.19 -18.16 3.94
N ARG A 17 -5.07 -18.35 4.64
CA ARG A 17 -4.38 -19.65 4.73
C ARG A 17 -5.17 -20.64 5.59
N LEU A 18 -5.69 -20.19 6.74
CA LEU A 18 -6.52 -20.98 7.64
C LEU A 18 -7.86 -21.33 6.98
N THR A 19 -8.47 -20.37 6.26
CA THR A 19 -9.65 -20.62 5.44
C THR A 19 -9.36 -21.63 4.35
N ALA A 20 -8.24 -21.54 3.64
CA ALA A 20 -7.86 -22.53 2.63
C ALA A 20 -7.68 -23.93 3.24
N VAL A 21 -7.03 -24.05 4.40
CA VAL A 21 -6.89 -25.32 5.13
C VAL A 21 -8.25 -25.86 5.54
N ALA A 22 -9.12 -25.03 6.12
CA ALA A 22 -10.48 -25.42 6.52
C ALA A 22 -11.32 -25.88 5.32
N LYS A 23 -11.25 -25.18 4.18
CA LYS A 23 -11.92 -25.58 2.94
C LYS A 23 -11.38 -26.87 2.36
N PHE A 24 -10.09 -27.16 2.52
CA PHE A 24 -9.45 -28.33 1.92
C PHE A 24 -9.64 -29.60 2.74
N CYS A 25 -9.28 -29.58 4.03
CA CYS A 25 -9.25 -30.78 4.88
C CYS A 25 -10.16 -30.68 6.12
N GLY A 26 -10.86 -29.57 6.33
CA GLY A 26 -11.78 -29.41 7.45
C GLY A 26 -13.04 -30.28 7.31
N ASN A 27 -13.75 -30.50 8.42
CA ASN A 27 -15.10 -31.06 8.38
C ASN A 27 -16.15 -29.96 8.10
N GLU A 28 -17.43 -30.36 7.99
CA GLU A 28 -18.53 -29.44 7.68
C GLU A 28 -18.67 -28.31 8.72
N SER A 29 -18.59 -28.64 10.01
CA SER A 29 -18.65 -27.65 11.10
C SER A 29 -17.50 -26.64 11.03
N GLN A 30 -16.28 -27.10 10.71
CA GLN A 30 -15.12 -26.22 10.55
C GLN A 30 -15.23 -25.31 9.31
N ARG A 31 -15.77 -25.83 8.20
CA ARG A 31 -16.08 -25.00 7.01
C ARG A 31 -17.17 -23.96 7.29
N ALA A 32 -18.15 -24.30 8.11
CA ALA A 32 -19.19 -23.36 8.54
C ALA A 32 -18.62 -22.19 9.36
N ILE A 33 -17.63 -22.45 10.24
CA ILE A 33 -16.94 -21.39 11.02
C ILE A 33 -16.31 -20.33 10.11
N VAL A 34 -15.66 -20.76 9.02
CA VAL A 34 -15.01 -19.84 8.05
C VAL A 34 -15.98 -19.32 6.98
N LYS A 35 -17.29 -19.55 7.13
CA LYS A 35 -18.37 -19.12 6.22
C LYS A 35 -18.12 -19.48 4.76
N GLN A 36 -17.50 -20.64 4.51
CA GLN A 36 -17.12 -21.10 3.18
C GLN A 36 -17.46 -22.60 3.06
N PRO A 37 -18.69 -22.94 2.62
CA PRO A 37 -19.16 -24.32 2.59
C PRO A 37 -18.45 -25.19 1.55
N ASP A 38 -17.88 -24.58 0.51
CA ASP A 38 -17.30 -25.28 -0.63
C ASP A 38 -15.98 -25.98 -0.28
N ILE A 39 -15.87 -27.23 -0.72
CA ILE A 39 -14.64 -28.02 -0.61
C ILE A 39 -13.61 -27.51 -1.64
N LEU A 40 -12.42 -27.15 -1.16
CA LEU A 40 -11.34 -26.72 -2.02
C LEU A 40 -10.82 -27.90 -2.87
N ARG A 41 -10.70 -27.68 -4.18
CA ARG A 41 -9.99 -28.59 -5.10
C ARG A 41 -8.64 -27.98 -5.46
N LEU A 42 -7.60 -28.80 -5.46
CA LEU A 42 -6.27 -28.36 -5.85
C LEU A 42 -6.27 -27.94 -7.32
N SER A 43 -5.58 -26.86 -7.64
CA SER A 43 -5.46 -26.35 -9.00
C SER A 43 -4.12 -25.66 -9.20
N SER A 44 -3.71 -25.48 -10.45
CA SER A 44 -2.50 -24.74 -10.83
C SER A 44 -1.19 -25.26 -10.20
N LEU A 45 -1.14 -26.53 -9.78
CA LEU A 45 0.07 -27.18 -9.29
C LEU A 45 0.98 -27.50 -10.48
N LYS A 46 2.16 -26.86 -10.57
CA LYS A 46 3.13 -27.06 -11.67
C LYS A 46 4.05 -28.28 -11.49
N LYS A 47 4.31 -28.69 -10.25
CA LYS A 47 5.20 -29.82 -9.94
C LYS A 47 4.43 -31.11 -9.65
N LEU A 48 3.19 -30.96 -9.17
CA LEU A 48 2.32 -32.04 -8.72
C LEU A 48 1.03 -32.02 -9.55
N GLU A 49 1.19 -31.94 -10.87
CA GLU A 49 0.08 -31.75 -11.81
C GLU A 49 -1.00 -32.84 -11.69
N ALA A 50 -0.60 -34.07 -11.37
CA ALA A 50 -1.50 -35.21 -11.14
C ALA A 50 -2.47 -35.03 -9.93
N PHE A 51 -2.25 -34.01 -9.10
CA PHE A 51 -3.13 -33.67 -8.00
C PHE A 51 -4.11 -32.53 -8.32
N ASN A 52 -3.99 -31.89 -9.49
CA ASN A 52 -4.99 -30.92 -9.92
C ASN A 52 -6.37 -31.58 -10.05
N GLY A 53 -7.42 -30.90 -9.59
CA GLY A 53 -8.80 -31.38 -9.51
C GLY A 53 -9.14 -32.21 -8.27
N LYS A 54 -8.12 -32.68 -7.52
CA LYS A 54 -8.30 -33.53 -6.33
C LYS A 54 -8.69 -32.72 -5.09
N THR A 55 -9.55 -33.31 -4.28
CA THR A 55 -9.87 -32.90 -2.90
C THR A 55 -8.94 -33.60 -1.91
N PHE A 56 -9.02 -33.24 -0.63
CA PHE A 56 -8.25 -33.91 0.41
C PHE A 56 -8.55 -35.42 0.52
N ALA A 57 -9.81 -35.82 0.32
CA ALA A 57 -10.24 -37.21 0.37
C ALA A 57 -9.66 -38.05 -0.78
N ASP A 58 -9.33 -37.42 -1.91
CA ASP A 58 -8.75 -38.06 -3.09
C ASP A 58 -7.23 -38.31 -2.96
N LEU A 59 -6.60 -37.87 -1.87
CA LEU A 59 -5.17 -38.04 -1.64
C LEU A 59 -4.87 -39.44 -1.05
N PRO A 60 -3.69 -40.03 -1.33
CA PRO A 60 -3.19 -41.20 -0.61
C PRO A 60 -3.22 -41.00 0.91
N LEU A 61 -3.62 -42.03 1.66
CA LEU A 61 -3.75 -41.99 3.12
C LEU A 61 -2.47 -41.53 3.84
N SER A 62 -1.30 -41.88 3.30
CA SER A 62 -0.01 -41.42 3.82
C SER A 62 0.16 -39.91 3.72
N LEU A 63 -0.29 -39.29 2.60
CA LEU A 63 -0.27 -37.84 2.41
C LEU A 63 -1.33 -37.14 3.26
N GLN A 64 -2.54 -37.70 3.37
CA GLN A 64 -3.56 -37.20 4.28
C GLN A 64 -3.04 -37.16 5.72
N SER A 65 -2.45 -38.26 6.17
CA SER A 65 -1.86 -38.38 7.51
C SER A 65 -0.71 -37.40 7.72
N GLY A 66 0.17 -37.24 6.73
CA GLY A 66 1.28 -36.29 6.79
C GLY A 66 0.79 -34.83 6.87
N PHE A 67 -0.24 -34.48 6.10
CA PHE A 67 -0.85 -33.16 6.11
C PHE A 67 -1.48 -32.84 7.48
N MET A 68 -2.25 -33.75 8.05
CA MET A 68 -2.93 -33.56 9.35
C MET A 68 -1.95 -33.47 10.53
N LYS A 69 -0.79 -34.11 10.43
CA LYS A 69 0.26 -34.07 11.46
C LYS A 69 1.16 -32.84 11.36
N ARG A 70 1.01 -32.00 10.32
CA ARG A 70 1.87 -30.84 10.12
C ARG A 70 1.55 -29.76 11.17
N ALA A 71 2.54 -29.44 12.00
CA ALA A 71 2.40 -28.36 12.97
C ALA A 71 2.22 -26.99 12.31
N PHE A 72 1.27 -26.21 12.81
CA PHE A 72 1.14 -24.78 12.49
C PHE A 72 2.01 -23.95 13.42
N LYS A 73 2.80 -23.04 12.86
CA LYS A 73 3.50 -22.03 13.65
C LYS A 73 2.54 -20.87 13.90
N VAL A 74 2.12 -20.70 15.15
CA VAL A 74 1.36 -19.53 15.58
C VAL A 74 2.33 -18.57 16.27
N VAL A 75 2.33 -17.31 15.84
CA VAL A 75 3.07 -16.24 16.53
C VAL A 75 2.07 -15.26 17.11
N THR A 76 2.21 -15.02 18.41
CA THR A 76 1.42 -14.04 19.16
C THR A 76 2.20 -12.72 19.19
N LEU A 77 1.51 -11.63 18.85
CA LEU A 77 2.01 -10.27 18.92
C LEU A 77 1.26 -9.59 20.07
N SER A 78 2.00 -9.02 21.01
CA SER A 78 1.38 -8.15 22.02
C SER A 78 1.16 -6.77 21.41
N ASP A 79 -0.02 -6.22 21.67
CA ASP A 79 -0.39 -4.83 21.46
C ASP A 79 0.56 -3.82 22.15
N LYS A 80 1.22 -4.21 23.24
CA LYS A 80 2.22 -3.40 23.98
C LYS A 80 3.55 -3.21 23.25
N SER A 81 3.75 -3.87 22.11
CA SER A 81 4.98 -3.74 21.34
C SER A 81 4.91 -2.52 20.43
N ASP A 82 6.03 -1.81 20.33
CA ASP A 82 6.23 -0.71 19.38
C ASP A 82 5.79 -1.09 17.94
N ILE A 83 5.18 -0.15 17.22
CA ILE A 83 4.56 -0.43 15.94
C ILE A 83 5.56 -0.87 14.87
N ILE A 84 6.78 -0.32 14.89
CA ILE A 84 7.85 -0.70 13.97
C ILE A 84 8.30 -2.11 14.28
N VAL A 85 8.44 -2.47 15.56
CA VAL A 85 8.77 -3.85 15.97
C VAL A 85 7.70 -4.84 15.50
N ARG A 86 6.42 -4.47 15.60
CA ARG A 86 5.30 -5.31 15.11
C ARG A 86 5.35 -5.46 13.59
N PHE A 87 5.58 -4.37 12.86
CA PHE A 87 5.72 -4.35 11.41
C PHE A 87 6.88 -5.25 10.96
N ASP A 88 8.06 -5.09 11.54
CA ASP A 88 9.26 -5.86 11.24
C ASP A 88 9.09 -7.36 11.51
N LEU A 89 8.50 -7.70 12.66
CA LEU A 89 8.22 -9.09 12.99
C LEU A 89 7.25 -9.71 11.98
N PHE A 90 6.24 -8.96 11.57
CA PHE A 90 5.29 -9.41 10.57
C PHE A 90 5.93 -9.58 9.19
N GLU A 91 6.74 -8.62 8.74
CA GLU A 91 7.47 -8.69 7.47
C GLU A 91 8.38 -9.93 7.43
N ARG A 92 9.05 -10.25 8.55
CA ARG A 92 9.88 -11.46 8.68
C ARG A 92 9.07 -12.75 8.59
N LEU A 93 7.89 -12.79 9.21
CA LEU A 93 7.01 -13.96 9.17
C LEU A 93 6.40 -14.18 7.78
N ASN A 94 6.23 -13.11 7.01
CA ASN A 94 5.62 -13.16 5.69
C ASN A 94 6.52 -13.75 4.57
N ARG A 95 7.79 -14.08 4.87
CA ARG A 95 8.78 -14.51 3.86
C ARG A 95 8.56 -15.89 3.23
N GLY A 96 7.72 -16.74 3.82
CA GLY A 96 7.56 -18.14 3.38
C GLY A 96 6.53 -18.40 2.28
N GLY A 97 5.65 -17.43 1.97
CA GLY A 97 4.52 -17.58 1.05
C GLY A 97 4.45 -16.49 -0.02
N LEU A 98 3.24 -16.18 -0.50
CA LEU A 98 3.01 -14.95 -1.26
C LEU A 98 3.41 -13.76 -0.39
N LYS A 99 4.43 -13.03 -0.84
CA LYS A 99 4.94 -11.87 -0.14
C LYS A 99 3.93 -10.74 -0.25
N LEU A 100 3.41 -10.30 0.89
CA LEU A 100 2.57 -9.12 1.00
C LEU A 100 3.41 -7.87 0.71
N SER A 101 2.76 -6.88 0.11
CA SER A 101 3.30 -5.53 -0.02
C SER A 101 3.47 -4.91 1.38
N LYS A 102 4.31 -3.88 1.47
CA LYS A 102 4.52 -3.20 2.75
C LYS A 102 3.23 -2.56 3.26
N GLN A 103 2.42 -2.01 2.36
CA GLN A 103 1.12 -1.47 2.74
C GLN A 103 0.12 -2.53 3.19
N GLU A 104 0.10 -3.71 2.57
CA GLU A 104 -0.71 -4.84 3.05
C GLU A 104 -0.29 -5.25 4.47
N ILE A 105 1.01 -5.26 4.76
CA ILE A 105 1.52 -5.50 6.12
C ILE A 105 1.03 -4.40 7.08
N ARG A 106 1.06 -3.11 6.68
CA ARG A 106 0.54 -2.02 7.52
C ARG A 106 -0.94 -2.21 7.81
N HIS A 107 -1.77 -2.54 6.82
CA HIS A 107 -3.20 -2.83 7.02
C HIS A 107 -3.43 -3.99 8.00
N CYS A 108 -2.55 -4.99 8.03
CA CYS A 108 -2.65 -6.07 9.00
C CYS A 108 -2.27 -5.63 10.42
N VAL A 109 -1.20 -4.85 10.56
CA VAL A 109 -0.60 -4.50 11.87
C VAL A 109 -1.29 -3.29 12.51
N ILE A 110 -1.72 -2.32 11.72
CA ILE A 110 -2.36 -1.06 12.11
C ILE A 110 -3.83 -1.12 11.72
N ARG A 111 -4.72 -1.11 12.73
CA ARG A 111 -6.18 -1.17 12.55
C ARG A 111 -6.80 0.16 12.92
N GLY A 112 -7.76 0.59 12.11
CA GLY A 112 -8.53 1.80 12.38
C GLY A 112 -9.17 2.34 11.10
N GLU A 113 -9.93 3.41 11.26
CA GLU A 113 -10.71 4.03 10.19
C GLU A 113 -9.82 4.59 9.07
N PHE A 114 -8.57 4.96 9.38
CA PHE A 114 -7.66 5.51 8.40
C PHE A 114 -7.34 4.50 7.28
N ALA A 115 -7.25 3.21 7.57
CA ALA A 115 -7.04 2.19 6.53
C ALA A 115 -8.21 2.14 5.53
N GLY A 116 -9.45 2.21 6.02
CA GLY A 116 -10.65 2.28 5.17
C GLY A 116 -10.72 3.58 4.37
N PHE A 117 -10.27 4.69 4.97
CA PHE A 117 -10.15 5.96 4.27
C PHE A 117 -9.13 5.93 3.12
N LEU A 118 -7.97 5.28 3.32
CA LEU A 118 -6.98 5.10 2.24
C LEU A 118 -7.55 4.27 1.08
N GLU A 119 -8.34 3.23 1.38
CA GLU A 119 -9.04 2.43 0.37
C GLU A 119 -10.07 3.27 -0.39
N GLU A 120 -10.89 4.08 0.31
CA GLU A 120 -11.87 4.97 -0.30
C GLU A 120 -11.22 5.98 -1.26
N MET A 121 -10.21 6.72 -0.79
CA MET A 121 -9.48 7.68 -1.63
C MET A 121 -8.75 6.98 -2.79
N GLY A 122 -8.33 5.72 -2.59
CA GLY A 122 -7.79 4.87 -3.63
C GLY A 122 -8.78 4.57 -4.76
N GLN A 123 -10.08 4.64 -4.51
CA GLN A 123 -11.10 4.44 -5.56
C GLN A 123 -11.47 5.72 -6.32
N ASP A 124 -10.95 6.89 -5.91
CA ASP A 124 -11.25 8.16 -6.56
C ASP A 124 -10.85 8.15 -8.05
N SER A 125 -11.79 8.60 -8.90
CA SER A 125 -11.62 8.47 -10.36
C SER A 125 -10.53 9.38 -10.93
N ALA A 126 -10.39 10.60 -10.40
CA ALA A 126 -9.37 11.54 -10.82
C ALA A 126 -7.99 11.04 -10.40
N PHE A 127 -7.87 10.57 -9.16
CA PHE A 127 -6.66 9.91 -8.66
C PHE A 127 -6.24 8.70 -9.50
N ARG A 128 -7.18 7.80 -9.80
CA ARG A 128 -6.92 6.61 -10.65
C ARG A 128 -6.52 6.97 -12.07
N SER A 129 -6.99 8.09 -12.60
CA SER A 129 -6.60 8.58 -13.92
C SER A 129 -5.13 9.03 -13.94
N VAL A 130 -4.64 9.61 -12.84
CA VAL A 130 -3.28 10.13 -12.76
C VAL A 130 -2.24 9.10 -12.30
N VAL A 131 -2.64 8.10 -11.50
CA VAL A 131 -1.76 7.05 -10.99
C VAL A 131 -1.96 5.76 -11.78
N ARG A 132 -0.99 5.44 -12.64
CA ARG A 132 -1.00 4.21 -13.44
C ARG A 132 -0.16 3.12 -12.80
N LEU A 133 -0.80 2.01 -12.48
CA LEU A 133 -0.17 0.84 -11.87
C LEU A 133 -0.12 -0.34 -12.85
N LYS A 134 0.79 -1.29 -12.59
CA LYS A 134 0.80 -2.58 -13.30
C LYS A 134 -0.26 -3.51 -12.70
N SER A 135 -0.71 -4.51 -13.45
CA SER A 135 -1.75 -5.45 -13.00
C SER A 135 -1.47 -6.12 -11.65
N ASN A 136 -0.21 -6.39 -11.31
CA ASN A 136 0.16 -6.94 -10.00
C ASN A 136 0.06 -5.90 -8.86
N GLN A 137 0.33 -4.64 -9.16
CA GLN A 137 0.21 -3.50 -8.23
C GLN A 137 -1.24 -3.00 -8.10
N GLU A 138 -2.07 -3.30 -9.09
CA GLU A 138 -3.53 -3.12 -9.02
C GLU A 138 -4.19 -4.14 -8.09
N ALA A 139 -3.56 -5.31 -7.92
CA ALA A 139 -4.05 -6.43 -7.13
C ALA A 139 -3.48 -6.46 -5.70
N ASP A 140 -2.56 -5.55 -5.36
CA ASP A 140 -2.01 -5.37 -4.02
C ASP A 140 -2.33 -3.95 -3.50
N ALA A 141 -1.93 -3.65 -2.26
CA ALA A 141 -2.20 -2.35 -1.64
C ALA A 141 -1.28 -1.19 -2.12
N THR A 142 -0.67 -1.27 -3.32
CA THR A 142 0.21 -0.21 -3.84
C THR A 142 -0.55 1.12 -4.00
N ARG A 143 -1.84 1.06 -4.35
CA ARG A 143 -2.62 2.28 -4.57
C ARG A 143 -2.88 3.03 -3.27
N GLU A 144 -3.21 2.31 -2.22
CA GLU A 144 -3.41 2.78 -0.87
C GLU A 144 -2.08 3.32 -0.32
N GLU A 145 -0.93 2.73 -0.69
CA GLU A 145 0.38 3.28 -0.35
C GLU A 145 0.62 4.65 -1.01
N CYS A 146 0.18 4.87 -2.26
CA CYS A 146 0.24 6.18 -2.89
C CYS A 146 -0.60 7.22 -2.11
N VAL A 147 -1.82 6.85 -1.70
CA VAL A 147 -2.67 7.72 -0.87
C VAL A 147 -1.98 8.03 0.47
N LEU A 148 -1.43 7.00 1.13
CA LEU A 148 -0.71 7.17 2.39
C LEU A 148 0.50 8.10 2.24
N ARG A 149 1.31 7.90 1.20
CA ARG A 149 2.45 8.77 0.88
C ARG A 149 2.02 10.22 0.67
N PHE A 150 0.92 10.44 -0.05
CA PHE A 150 0.39 11.79 -0.27
C PHE A 150 0.11 12.50 1.05
N PHE A 151 -0.68 11.89 1.94
CA PHE A 151 -1.02 12.53 3.22
C PHE A 151 0.16 12.63 4.17
N ALA A 152 1.00 11.59 4.28
CA ALA A 152 2.17 11.60 5.14
C ALA A 152 3.13 12.75 4.77
N PHE A 153 3.46 12.91 3.49
CA PHE A 153 4.33 13.98 3.03
C PHE A 153 3.63 15.34 2.90
N LEU A 154 2.30 15.42 2.92
CA LEU A 154 1.59 16.70 2.92
C LEU A 154 1.40 17.28 4.33
N TYR A 155 1.18 16.41 5.32
CA TYR A 155 0.85 16.82 6.69
C TYR A 155 1.98 16.61 7.70
N ASP A 156 2.94 15.72 7.42
CA ASP A 156 3.96 15.32 8.40
C ASP A 156 5.37 15.18 7.82
N ARG A 157 5.63 15.79 6.67
CA ARG A 157 6.94 15.75 5.98
C ARG A 157 8.11 16.13 6.87
N GLU A 158 7.92 17.06 7.79
CA GLU A 158 8.99 17.54 8.65
C GLU A 158 9.49 16.46 9.63
N SER A 159 8.64 15.48 9.94
CA SER A 159 8.96 14.30 10.75
C SER A 159 9.71 13.23 9.96
N PHE A 160 9.78 13.33 8.63
CA PHE A 160 10.56 12.38 7.82
C PHE A 160 12.07 12.60 7.97
N GLU A 161 12.80 11.53 8.27
CA GLU A 161 14.27 11.53 8.34
C GLU A 161 14.91 10.72 7.20
N HIS A 162 14.75 9.40 7.23
CA HIS A 162 15.47 8.49 6.33
C HIS A 162 14.62 7.31 5.82
N LEU A 163 14.03 6.53 6.73
CA LEU A 163 13.34 5.30 6.36
C LEU A 163 11.88 5.61 6.01
N VAL A 164 11.57 5.59 4.71
CA VAL A 164 10.21 5.85 4.23
C VAL A 164 9.22 4.84 4.81
N ASP A 165 9.62 3.60 4.99
CA ASP A 165 8.70 2.60 5.49
C ASP A 165 8.30 2.81 6.94
N ASP A 166 9.26 3.20 7.78
CA ASP A 166 9.04 3.51 9.19
C ASP A 166 8.19 4.78 9.29
N PHE A 167 8.55 5.82 8.54
CA PHE A 167 7.77 7.06 8.47
C PHE A 167 6.31 6.85 8.07
N LEU A 168 6.05 6.05 7.03
CA LEU A 168 4.67 5.75 6.62
C LEU A 168 3.93 4.91 7.66
N THR A 169 4.64 4.04 8.40
CA THR A 169 4.05 3.20 9.45
C THR A 169 3.67 4.04 10.67
N GLU A 170 4.58 4.89 11.14
CA GLU A 170 4.34 5.84 12.23
C GLU A 170 3.24 6.85 11.88
N TYR A 171 3.27 7.40 10.65
CA TYR A 171 2.23 8.32 10.22
C TYR A 171 0.85 7.66 10.15
N MET A 172 0.76 6.42 9.65
CA MET A 172 -0.50 5.68 9.61
C MET A 172 -1.04 5.39 11.03
N GLU A 173 -0.17 5.10 12.00
CA GLU A 173 -0.57 4.97 13.40
C GLU A 173 -1.04 6.30 14.00
N LYS A 174 -0.31 7.40 13.75
CA LYS A 174 -0.68 8.75 14.17
C LYS A 174 -2.05 9.16 13.62
N ALA A 175 -2.26 9.02 12.32
CA ALA A 175 -3.51 9.37 11.65
C ALA A 175 -4.71 8.51 12.08
N ASN A 176 -4.48 7.30 12.57
CA ASN A 176 -5.57 6.50 13.16
C ASN A 176 -6.10 7.08 14.48
N ASN A 177 -5.29 7.86 15.19
CA ASN A 177 -5.68 8.47 16.47
C ASN A 177 -6.26 9.87 16.29
N ASP A 178 -5.70 10.64 15.35
CA ASP A 178 -6.10 12.04 15.10
C ASP A 178 -5.93 12.38 13.62
N PHE A 179 -7.05 12.48 12.90
CA PHE A 179 -7.09 12.84 11.48
C PHE A 179 -8.41 13.49 11.09
N ASP A 180 -8.35 14.64 10.42
CA ASP A 180 -9.53 15.31 9.88
C ASP A 180 -9.89 14.75 8.49
N TYR A 181 -10.71 13.70 8.50
CA TYR A 181 -11.15 13.01 7.29
C TYR A 181 -11.89 13.91 6.30
N ILE A 182 -12.64 14.91 6.78
CA ILE A 182 -13.48 15.76 5.91
C ILE A 182 -12.58 16.72 5.13
N THR A 183 -11.71 17.44 5.84
CA THR A 183 -10.78 18.40 5.22
C THR A 183 -9.79 17.67 4.31
N ALA A 184 -9.25 16.54 4.76
CA ALA A 184 -8.30 15.76 3.97
C ALA A 184 -8.91 15.18 2.70
N ALA A 185 -10.15 14.69 2.73
CA ALA A 185 -10.83 14.19 1.54
C ALA A 185 -11.08 15.30 0.51
N ALA A 186 -11.50 16.48 0.97
CA ALA A 186 -11.72 17.63 0.10
C ALA A 186 -10.42 18.09 -0.57
N GLU A 187 -9.34 18.17 0.20
CA GLU A 187 -8.02 18.56 -0.30
C GLU A 187 -7.43 17.52 -1.29
N PHE A 188 -7.60 16.23 -1.00
CA PHE A 188 -7.21 15.15 -1.90
C PHE A 188 -7.95 15.24 -3.23
N ARG A 189 -9.29 15.29 -3.21
CA ARG A 189 -10.12 15.35 -4.42
C ARG A 189 -9.80 16.59 -5.25
N GLN A 190 -9.73 17.77 -4.63
CA GLN A 190 -9.37 19.01 -5.33
C GLN A 190 -7.99 18.93 -5.99
N THR A 191 -7.01 18.34 -5.30
CA THR A 191 -5.65 18.18 -5.84
C THR A 191 -5.66 17.26 -7.06
N PHE A 192 -6.33 16.11 -6.95
CA PHE A 192 -6.31 15.09 -8.00
C PHE A 192 -7.20 15.44 -9.19
N GLU A 193 -8.28 16.19 -9.01
CA GLU A 193 -9.05 16.79 -10.10
C GLU A 193 -8.16 17.70 -10.97
N LYS A 194 -7.45 18.65 -10.35
CA LYS A 194 -6.53 19.55 -11.08
C LYS A 194 -5.36 18.81 -11.71
N LEU A 195 -4.82 17.80 -11.03
CA LEU A 195 -3.76 16.96 -11.61
C LEU A 195 -4.27 16.13 -12.78
N ALA A 196 -5.53 15.68 -12.79
CA ALA A 196 -6.11 14.94 -13.91
C ALA A 196 -6.20 15.81 -15.18
N GLU A 197 -6.49 17.10 -15.02
CA GLU A 197 -6.47 18.09 -16.11
C GLU A 197 -5.07 18.28 -16.68
N VAL A 198 -4.07 18.44 -15.81
CA VAL A 198 -2.66 18.68 -16.20
C VAL A 198 -1.99 17.40 -16.73
N PHE A 199 -2.34 16.23 -16.19
CA PHE A 199 -1.77 14.92 -16.52
C PHE A 199 -2.84 13.96 -17.07
N PRO A 200 -3.45 14.22 -18.24
CA PRO A 200 -4.52 13.37 -18.79
C PRO A 200 -4.05 11.94 -19.11
N ASN A 201 -2.73 11.75 -19.22
CA ASN A 201 -2.13 10.44 -19.45
C ASN A 201 -1.48 9.83 -18.20
N GLY A 202 -1.64 10.45 -17.04
CA GLY A 202 -1.00 10.06 -15.79
C GLY A 202 0.39 10.67 -15.57
N ILE A 203 0.82 10.65 -14.31
CA ILE A 203 2.10 11.21 -13.86
C ILE A 203 3.24 10.33 -14.39
N MET A 204 3.85 10.79 -15.48
CA MET A 204 4.93 10.12 -16.19
C MET A 204 5.91 11.14 -16.75
N ARG A 205 7.19 10.76 -16.88
CA ARG A 205 8.17 11.57 -17.61
C ARG A 205 7.94 11.47 -19.12
N HIS A 206 8.22 12.56 -19.84
CA HIS A 206 8.17 12.61 -21.30
C HIS A 206 8.95 11.45 -21.95
N GLY A 207 8.42 10.91 -23.06
CA GLY A 207 9.04 9.84 -23.84
C GLY A 207 8.74 8.41 -23.38
N LYS A 208 8.15 8.20 -22.20
CA LYS A 208 7.78 6.86 -21.70
C LYS A 208 6.29 6.55 -21.86
N LYS A 209 5.80 6.54 -23.10
CA LYS A 209 4.42 6.10 -23.40
C LYS A 209 4.24 4.65 -22.90
N LYS A 210 3.28 4.41 -22.00
CA LYS A 210 2.96 3.13 -21.32
C LYS A 210 3.79 2.73 -20.09
N SER A 211 4.49 3.67 -19.44
CA SER A 211 5.15 3.36 -18.17
C SER A 211 4.17 3.42 -17.00
N LYS A 212 4.43 2.61 -15.96
CA LYS A 212 3.85 2.82 -14.63
C LYS A 212 4.28 4.18 -14.08
N THR A 213 3.45 4.77 -13.22
CA THR A 213 3.81 5.94 -12.41
C THR A 213 4.93 5.55 -11.44
N SER A 214 5.97 6.39 -11.37
CA SER A 214 7.04 6.22 -10.38
C SER A 214 6.54 6.75 -9.04
N LEU A 215 6.63 5.96 -7.96
CA LEU A 215 6.24 6.40 -6.61
C LEU A 215 6.95 7.68 -6.18
N ILE A 216 8.26 7.78 -6.48
CA ILE A 216 9.07 8.94 -6.11
C ILE A 216 8.67 10.19 -6.89
N LEU A 217 8.32 10.04 -8.18
CA LEU A 217 7.82 11.16 -8.97
C LEU A 217 6.40 11.55 -8.52
N PHE A 218 5.56 10.55 -8.23
CA PHE A 218 4.23 10.75 -7.70
C PHE A 218 4.28 11.60 -6.43
N GLU A 219 5.14 11.29 -5.45
CA GLU A 219 5.31 12.08 -4.23
C GLU A 219 5.62 13.55 -4.52
N GLY A 220 6.63 13.81 -5.36
CA GLY A 220 7.01 15.18 -5.69
C GLY A 220 5.86 15.93 -6.35
N VAL A 221 5.23 15.32 -7.36
CA VAL A 221 4.16 15.95 -8.15
C VAL A 221 2.89 16.15 -7.32
N SER A 222 2.40 15.13 -6.63
CA SER A 222 1.12 15.18 -5.92
C SER A 222 1.18 16.12 -4.72
N VAL A 223 2.22 16.00 -3.90
CA VAL A 223 2.40 16.87 -2.72
C VAL A 223 2.77 18.29 -3.15
N GLY A 224 3.63 18.45 -4.15
CA GLY A 224 3.97 19.77 -4.69
C GLY A 224 2.75 20.51 -5.25
N ALA A 225 1.86 19.80 -5.97
CA ALA A 225 0.61 20.37 -6.46
C ALA A 225 -0.33 20.78 -5.33
N ALA A 226 -0.53 19.92 -4.31
CA ALA A 226 -1.34 20.27 -3.14
C ALA A 226 -0.82 21.53 -2.44
N LEU A 227 0.49 21.64 -2.23
CA LEU A 227 1.12 22.82 -1.64
C LEU A 227 0.93 24.08 -2.51
N ALA A 228 1.07 23.97 -3.83
CA ALA A 228 0.83 25.09 -4.74
C ALA A 228 -0.64 25.54 -4.76
N ILE A 229 -1.58 24.59 -4.63
CA ILE A 229 -3.02 24.86 -4.53
C ILE A 229 -3.34 25.54 -3.19
N ARG A 230 -2.74 25.13 -2.08
CA ARG A 230 -2.87 25.83 -0.79
C ARG A 230 -2.43 27.29 -0.88
N GLU A 231 -1.33 27.55 -1.59
CA GLU A 231 -0.74 28.88 -1.69
C GLU A 231 -1.49 29.80 -2.67
N SER A 232 -1.92 29.28 -3.83
CA SER A 232 -2.41 30.12 -4.94
C SER A 232 -3.84 29.80 -5.40
N GLY A 233 -4.45 28.73 -4.89
CA GLY A 233 -5.77 28.24 -5.30
C GLY A 233 -5.79 27.57 -6.68
N ARG A 234 -4.69 27.52 -7.43
CA ARG A 234 -4.62 26.95 -8.79
C ARG A 234 -3.26 26.35 -9.10
N LEU A 235 -3.14 25.68 -10.24
CA LEU A 235 -1.86 25.26 -10.80
C LEU A 235 -1.51 26.20 -11.97
N SER A 236 -0.21 26.41 -12.19
CA SER A 236 0.30 27.16 -13.33
C SER A 236 -0.09 26.50 -14.65
N GLU A 237 -0.40 27.32 -15.65
CA GLU A 237 -0.67 26.89 -17.04
C GLU A 237 0.61 26.60 -17.82
N ARG A 238 1.79 26.74 -17.18
CA ARG A 238 3.07 26.37 -17.81
C ARG A 238 3.04 24.88 -18.21
N GLY A 239 3.62 24.60 -19.38
CA GLY A 239 3.82 23.23 -19.85
C GLY A 239 4.63 22.36 -18.89
N LEU A 240 4.62 21.06 -19.14
CA LEU A 240 5.24 20.04 -18.28
C LEU A 240 6.70 19.71 -18.65
N ASP A 241 7.36 20.57 -19.42
CA ASP A 241 8.75 20.34 -19.87
C ASP A 241 9.74 20.25 -18.70
N TRP A 242 9.44 20.92 -17.58
CA TRP A 242 10.19 20.82 -16.31
C TRP A 242 10.24 19.41 -15.73
N LEU A 243 9.35 18.49 -16.15
CA LEU A 243 9.46 17.06 -15.78
C LEU A 243 10.72 16.41 -16.35
N ALA A 244 11.40 17.04 -17.31
CA ALA A 244 12.68 16.60 -17.85
C ALA A 244 13.89 17.29 -17.17
N ASN A 245 13.67 18.24 -16.26
CA ASN A 245 14.72 19.01 -15.59
C ASN A 245 15.67 18.09 -14.78
N GLU A 246 16.96 18.39 -14.82
CA GLU A 246 18.02 17.60 -14.18
C GLU A 246 17.97 17.64 -12.65
N GLU A 247 17.52 18.75 -12.05
CA GLU A 247 17.33 18.82 -10.60
C GLU A 247 16.22 17.86 -10.14
N LEU A 248 15.08 17.84 -10.83
CA LEU A 248 14.02 16.89 -10.53
C LEU A 248 14.47 15.45 -10.76
N LYS A 249 15.29 15.18 -11.79
CA LYS A 249 15.89 13.85 -11.99
C LYS A 249 16.77 13.46 -10.81
N ARG A 250 17.70 14.33 -10.40
CA ARG A 250 18.59 14.10 -9.25
C ARG A 250 17.81 13.75 -7.97
N ASN A 251 16.66 14.38 -7.75
CA ASN A 251 15.83 14.14 -6.56
C ASN A 251 14.82 12.99 -6.69
N THR A 252 14.76 12.31 -7.84
CA THR A 252 13.79 11.21 -8.07
C THR A 252 14.38 9.95 -8.72
N THR A 253 15.69 9.90 -8.96
CA THR A 253 16.39 8.74 -9.52
C THR A 253 17.56 8.31 -8.63
N GLY A 254 17.68 7.01 -8.37
CA GLY A 254 18.71 6.46 -7.49
C GLY A 254 18.28 6.40 -6.03
N ALA A 255 19.22 6.54 -5.10
CA ALA A 255 18.99 6.45 -3.66
C ALA A 255 18.46 7.78 -3.08
N THR A 256 17.22 8.14 -3.43
CA THR A 256 16.59 9.44 -3.09
C THR A 256 15.60 9.36 -1.93
N ASN A 257 15.66 8.30 -1.12
CA ASN A 257 14.86 8.13 0.10
C ASN A 257 15.60 8.75 1.30
N ASN A 258 15.93 10.04 1.22
CA ASN A 258 16.56 10.80 2.29
C ASN A 258 15.92 12.20 2.34
N LYS A 259 15.85 12.82 3.52
CA LYS A 259 15.12 14.08 3.74
C LYS A 259 15.47 15.18 2.72
N PRO A 260 16.75 15.47 2.39
CA PRO A 260 17.09 16.46 1.37
C PRO A 260 16.45 16.17 0.00
N ALA A 261 16.51 14.92 -0.47
CA ALA A 261 15.95 14.56 -1.76
C ALA A 261 14.42 14.57 -1.77
N VAL A 262 13.77 14.28 -0.64
CA VAL A 262 12.30 14.38 -0.49
C VAL A 262 11.84 15.83 -0.56
N ASN A 263 12.47 16.69 0.23
CA ASN A 263 12.16 18.12 0.21
C ASN A 263 12.47 18.71 -1.17
N GLY A 264 13.64 18.38 -1.74
CA GLY A 264 14.05 18.84 -3.07
C GLY A 264 13.04 18.49 -4.17
N ARG A 265 12.51 17.27 -4.22
CA ARG A 265 11.50 16.92 -5.25
C ARG A 265 10.14 17.58 -5.02
N ILE A 266 9.70 17.71 -3.76
CA ILE A 266 8.39 18.30 -3.43
C ILE A 266 8.43 19.81 -3.68
N ASP A 267 9.46 20.49 -3.18
CA ASP A 267 9.62 21.94 -3.29
C ASP A 267 9.84 22.35 -4.75
N PHE A 268 10.65 21.59 -5.50
CA PHE A 268 10.81 21.80 -6.95
C PHE A 268 9.45 21.72 -7.68
N CYS A 269 8.68 20.64 -7.47
CA CYS A 269 7.38 20.49 -8.12
C CYS A 269 6.39 21.58 -7.69
N ARG A 270 6.34 21.95 -6.40
CA ARG A 270 5.53 23.08 -5.91
C ARG A 270 5.88 24.36 -6.67
N ASP A 271 7.15 24.68 -6.76
CA ASP A 271 7.61 25.91 -7.39
C ASP A 271 7.30 25.95 -8.90
N MET A 272 7.37 24.81 -9.58
CA MET A 272 6.93 24.70 -10.97
C MET A 272 5.42 24.89 -11.11
N PHE A 273 4.63 24.31 -10.21
CA PHE A 273 3.18 24.52 -10.18
C PHE A 273 2.77 25.94 -9.78
N LEU A 274 3.63 26.69 -9.09
CA LEU A 274 3.45 28.12 -8.82
C LEU A 274 3.90 29.02 -10.00
N GLY A 275 4.50 28.44 -11.04
CA GLY A 275 4.99 29.19 -12.20
C GLY A 275 6.29 29.94 -11.94
N LYS A 276 7.07 29.56 -10.92
CA LYS A 276 8.39 30.15 -10.64
C LYS A 276 9.38 29.80 -11.78
N PRO A 277 10.44 30.60 -11.98
CA PRO A 277 11.49 30.28 -12.95
C PRO A 277 12.10 28.90 -12.68
N GLU A 278 12.46 28.16 -13.74
CA GLU A 278 13.23 26.92 -13.57
C GLU A 278 14.61 27.26 -13.01
N PRO A 279 15.10 26.51 -12.00
CA PRO A 279 16.46 26.65 -11.54
C PRO A 279 17.44 26.24 -12.66
N GLU A 280 18.55 26.98 -12.74
CA GLU A 280 19.63 26.78 -13.72
C GLU A 280 20.39 25.45 -13.53
#